data_AF-A0A3P7M780-F1
#
_entry.id   AF-A0A3P7M780-F1
#
_cell.length_a   1.000
_cell.length_b   1.000
_cell.length_c   1.000
_cell.angle_alpha   90.00
_cell.angle_beta   90.00
_cell.angle_gamma   90.00
#
_symmetry.space_group_name_H-M   'P 1'
#
loop_
_entity.id
_entity.type
_entity.pdbx_description
1 polymer ?
#
loop_
_entity_poly.entity_id
_entity_poly.type
_entity_poly.pdbx_seq_one_letter_code
_entity_poly.pdbx_strand_id
1 'polypeptide(L)'
;MDREVQSSYSFRVLVSDGVPHPAPVPDTAALTASSGPRWSFPKQRVHTAVTTVVVSVLDENDNSPTFIQPNSTNHLILLDPTTVPGRSLLQVKDN
;
A
#
# COMPACT_ATOMS: atom_id res chain seq x y z
N MET A 1 -4.50 -0.82 9.36
CA MET A 1 -3.80 0.19 8.53
C MET A 1 -4.21 1.54 9.07
N ASP A 2 -3.35 2.54 8.96
CA ASP A 2 -3.55 3.85 9.57
C ASP A 2 -3.45 4.88 8.44
N ARG A 3 -4.55 5.63 8.22
CA ARG A 3 -4.64 6.55 7.09
C ARG A 3 -3.82 7.82 7.34
N GLU A 4 -3.73 8.26 8.59
CA GLU A 4 -2.96 9.42 9.06
C GLU A 4 -1.47 9.22 8.79
N VAL A 5 -1.02 7.97 8.84
CA VAL A 5 0.35 7.59 8.49
C VAL A 5 0.49 7.36 6.99
N GLN A 6 -0.41 6.58 6.37
CA GLN A 6 -0.33 6.26 4.95
C GLN A 6 -1.69 5.90 4.34
N SER A 7 -2.13 6.69 3.36
CA SER A 7 -3.43 6.52 2.71
C SER A 7 -3.44 5.55 1.52
N SER A 8 -2.28 5.16 0.99
CA SER A 8 -2.20 4.33 -0.22
C SER A 8 -0.95 3.45 -0.26
N TYR A 9 -1.14 2.21 -0.73
CA TYR A 9 -0.07 1.25 -0.99
C TYR A 9 -0.12 0.79 -2.45
N SER A 10 1.05 0.68 -3.08
CA SER A 10 1.17 0.17 -4.45
C SER A 10 2.08 -1.04 -4.47
N PHE A 11 1.55 -2.17 -4.93
CA PHE A 11 2.27 -3.44 -5.01
C PHE A 11 2.45 -3.84 -6.48
N ARG A 12 3.66 -4.26 -6.84
CA ARG A 12 3.91 -4.94 -8.11
C ARG A 12 3.73 -6.44 -7.90
N VAL A 13 2.80 -7.03 -8.64
CA VAL A 13 2.53 -8.46 -8.60
C VAL A 13 3.12 -9.09 -9.86
N LEU A 14 4.02 -10.06 -9.67
CA LEU A 14 4.62 -10.87 -10.73
C LEU A 14 3.90 -12.22 -10.79
N VAL A 15 3.44 -12.62 -11.96
CA VAL A 15 2.78 -13.91 -12.21
C VAL A 15 3.63 -14.71 -13.20
N SER A 16 3.80 -16.01 -12.97
CA SER A 16 4.48 -16.95 -13.88
C SER A 16 3.63 -18.19 -14.10
N ASP A 17 3.50 -18.67 -15.33
CA ASP A 17 2.64 -19.80 -15.70
C ASP A 17 3.27 -21.21 -15.54
N GLY A 18 4.49 -21.34 -15.01
CA GLY A 18 5.09 -22.65 -14.72
C GLY A 18 6.49 -22.64 -14.09
N VAL A 19 6.91 -23.81 -13.57
CA VAL A 19 8.28 -24.07 -13.07
C VAL A 19 9.20 -24.32 -14.28
N PRO A 20 10.37 -23.68 -14.39
CA PRO A 20 11.34 -24.03 -15.42
C PRO A 20 11.70 -25.52 -15.30
N HIS A 21 11.56 -26.28 -16.39
CA HIS A 21 11.98 -27.67 -16.42
C HIS A 21 13.46 -27.75 -15.98
N PRO A 22 13.82 -28.54 -14.94
CA PRO A 22 15.22 -28.78 -14.64
C PRO A 22 15.84 -29.40 -15.90
N ALA A 23 16.96 -28.83 -16.36
CA ALA A 23 17.62 -29.25 -17.59
C ALA A 23 17.71 -30.79 -17.66
N PRO A 24 17.54 -31.41 -18.84
CA PRO A 24 17.75 -32.84 -18.97
C PRO A 24 19.12 -33.17 -18.40
N VAL A 25 19.16 -34.01 -17.37
CA VAL A 25 20.39 -34.63 -16.90
C VAL A 25 21.03 -35.22 -18.17
N PRO A 26 22.33 -34.98 -18.46
CA PRO A 26 22.94 -35.58 -19.63
C PRO A 26 23.00 -37.09 -19.39
N ASP A 27 21.96 -37.79 -19.87
CA ASP A 27 21.88 -39.22 -19.81
C ASP A 27 23.09 -39.78 -20.58
N THR A 28 23.83 -40.66 -19.92
CA THR A 28 24.85 -41.54 -20.47
C THR A 28 24.32 -42.49 -21.58
N ALA A 29 23.15 -42.21 -22.16
CA ALA A 29 22.45 -42.96 -23.18
C ALA A 29 22.79 -42.52 -24.62
N ALA A 30 23.96 -41.92 -24.85
CA ALA A 30 24.44 -41.54 -26.19
C ALA A 30 25.20 -42.66 -26.93
N LEU A 31 24.93 -43.93 -26.63
CA LEU A 31 25.50 -45.09 -27.32
C LEU A 31 24.41 -46.11 -27.68
N THR A 32 23.41 -45.71 -28.44
CA THR A 32 22.50 -46.62 -29.19
C THR A 32 21.64 -45.80 -30.16
N ALA A 33 22.28 -45.00 -31.02
CA ALA A 33 21.58 -44.29 -32.09
C ALA A 33 21.53 -45.15 -33.36
N SER A 34 20.66 -46.16 -33.38
CA SER A 34 20.16 -46.76 -34.62
C SER A 34 18.63 -46.68 -34.64
N SER A 35 18.12 -45.97 -35.65
CA SER A 35 16.74 -45.96 -36.15
C SER A 35 15.62 -45.55 -35.18
N GLY A 36 15.27 -44.26 -35.18
CA GLY A 36 13.99 -43.75 -34.67
C GLY A 36 13.87 -42.22 -34.78
N PRO A 37 12.68 -41.64 -35.04
CA PRO A 37 12.51 -40.19 -35.13
C PRO A 37 12.86 -39.53 -33.79
N ARG A 38 13.80 -38.58 -33.80
CA ARG A 38 14.11 -37.76 -32.62
C ARG A 38 12.91 -36.88 -32.28
N TRP A 39 12.13 -37.27 -31.27
CA TRP A 39 11.07 -36.42 -30.72
C TRP A 39 11.73 -35.34 -29.85
N SER A 40 11.79 -34.12 -30.37
CA SER A 40 12.16 -32.95 -29.57
C SER A 40 11.02 -32.67 -28.59
N PHE A 41 11.25 -32.86 -27.29
CA PHE A 41 10.34 -32.33 -26.27
C PHE A 41 10.27 -30.80 -26.47
N PRO A 42 9.07 -30.19 -26.52
CA PRO A 42 8.96 -28.76 -26.69
C PRO A 42 9.62 -28.06 -25.50
N LYS A 43 10.55 -27.15 -25.80
CA LYS A 43 11.16 -26.25 -24.80
C LYS A 43 10.01 -25.49 -24.12
N GLN A 44 9.68 -25.88 -22.90
CA GLN A 44 8.55 -25.33 -22.16
C GLN A 44 8.81 -23.83 -21.95
N ARG A 45 8.03 -22.99 -22.65
CA ARG A 45 8.10 -21.54 -22.52
C ARG A 45 7.34 -21.15 -21.25
N VAL A 46 8.02 -20.45 -20.35
CA VAL A 46 7.39 -19.81 -19.20
C VAL A 46 7.04 -18.38 -19.60
N HIS A 47 5.80 -17.97 -19.41
CA HIS A 47 5.37 -16.59 -19.57
C HIS A 47 5.29 -15.91 -18.21
N THR A 48 5.72 -14.66 -18.17
CA THR A 48 5.57 -13.81 -17.00
C THR A 48 4.72 -12.59 -17.32
N ALA A 49 3.91 -12.17 -16.36
CA ALA A 49 3.13 -10.95 -16.42
C ALA A 49 3.35 -10.13 -15.15
N VAL A 50 3.33 -8.81 -15.29
CA VAL A 50 3.42 -7.88 -14.15
C VAL A 50 2.16 -7.03 -14.13
N THR A 51 1.55 -6.91 -12.96
CA THR A 51 0.44 -5.99 -12.72
C THR A 51 0.69 -5.15 -11.48
N THR A 52 -0.06 -4.06 -11.32
CA THR A 52 0.00 -3.18 -10.16
C THR A 52 -1.32 -3.22 -9.41
N VAL A 53 -1.24 -3.50 -8.11
CA VAL A 53 -2.39 -3.44 -7.19
C VAL A 53 -2.22 -2.20 -6.32
N VAL A 54 -3.23 -1.33 -6.35
CA VAL A 54 -3.29 -0.16 -5.48
C VAL A 54 -4.34 -0.42 -4.41
N VAL A 55 -3.93 -0.27 -3.15
CA VAL A 55 -4.82 -0.38 -1.99
C VAL A 55 -4.99 1.01 -1.40
N SER A 56 -6.24 1.46 -1.31
CA SER A 56 -6.60 2.72 -0.64
C SER A 56 -7.07 2.43 0.78
N VAL A 57 -6.48 3.12 1.75
CA VAL A 57 -6.92 3.07 3.15
C VAL A 57 -8.03 4.11 3.33
N LEU A 58 -9.20 3.68 3.79
CA LEU A 58 -10.31 4.57 4.07
C LEU A 58 -10.09 5.30 5.41
N ASP A 59 -10.70 6.49 5.54
CA ASP A 59 -10.70 7.20 6.83
C ASP A 59 -11.59 6.49 7.83
N GLU A 60 -11.17 6.53 9.08
CA GLU A 60 -12.05 6.38 10.21
C GLU A 60 -11.96 7.64 11.07
N ASN A 61 -13.02 7.96 11.81
CA ASN A 61 -13.01 9.11 12.72
C ASN A 61 -12.44 8.67 14.09
N ASP A 62 -11.19 8.26 14.13
CA ASP A 62 -10.48 7.78 15.32
C ASP A 62 -9.60 8.86 15.98
N ASN A 63 -9.40 10.00 15.30
CA ASN A 63 -8.79 11.19 15.86
C ASN A 63 -9.82 12.11 16.51
N SER A 64 -9.78 12.19 17.84
CA SER A 64 -10.60 13.15 18.59
C SER A 64 -10.13 14.59 18.35
N PRO A 65 -11.05 15.57 18.25
CA PRO A 65 -10.66 16.97 18.12
C PRO A 65 -9.86 17.43 19.35
N THR A 66 -8.89 18.31 19.13
CA THR A 66 -8.08 18.88 20.21
C THR A 66 -8.08 20.41 20.14
N PHE A 67 -8.38 21.08 21.26
CA PHE A 67 -8.34 22.54 21.31
C PHE A 67 -6.89 23.04 21.33
N ILE A 68 -6.55 23.87 20.35
CA ILE A 68 -5.30 24.64 20.30
C ILE A 68 -5.45 25.92 21.12
N GLN A 69 -6.62 26.57 21.04
CA GLN A 69 -6.94 27.76 21.81
C GLN A 69 -8.44 27.78 22.17
N PRO A 70 -8.81 28.11 23.41
CA PRO A 70 -7.93 28.32 24.57
C PRO A 70 -7.21 27.04 25.00
N ASN A 71 -6.00 27.17 25.55
CA ASN A 71 -5.22 26.05 26.09
C ASN A 71 -5.10 26.15 27.62
N SER A 72 -4.49 25.15 28.26
CA SER A 72 -4.41 25.08 29.73
C SER A 72 -3.75 26.31 30.38
N THR A 73 -2.87 27.03 29.67
CA THR A 73 -2.20 28.23 30.19
C THR A 73 -2.80 29.55 29.69
N ASN A 74 -3.63 29.53 28.65
CA ASN A 74 -4.27 30.69 28.05
C ASN A 74 -5.75 30.40 27.76
N HIS A 75 -6.56 30.43 28.83
CA HIS A 75 -8.01 30.15 28.80
C HIS A 75 -8.87 31.20 29.51
N LEU A 76 -8.27 32.33 29.88
CA LEU A 76 -8.97 33.42 30.55
C LEU A 76 -9.14 34.60 29.59
N ILE A 77 -10.34 35.20 29.62
CA ILE A 77 -10.66 36.43 28.90
C ILE A 77 -11.03 37.47 29.94
N LEU A 78 -10.40 38.65 29.87
CA LEU A 78 -10.81 39.80 30.66
C LEU A 78 -11.93 40.54 29.92
N LEU A 79 -13.07 40.69 30.59
CA LEU A 79 -14.22 41.40 30.05
C LEU A 79 -14.23 42.85 30.52
N ASP A 80 -14.39 43.77 29.57
CA ASP A 80 -14.68 45.17 29.87
C ASP A 80 -16.14 45.31 30.31
N PRO A 81 -16.45 45.92 31.47
CA PRO A 81 -17.83 46.09 31.94
C PRO A 81 -18.71 46.94 31.00
N THR A 82 -18.12 47.68 30.07
CA THR A 82 -18.84 48.47 29.05
C THR A 82 -19.18 47.69 27.78
N THR A 83 -18.85 46.39 27.75
CA THR A 83 -19.05 45.55 26.56
C THR A 83 -20.54 45.39 26.21
N VAL A 84 -20.89 45.65 24.94
CA VAL A 84 -22.27 45.49 24.45
C VAL A 84 -22.61 44.03 24.13
N PRO A 85 -23.89 43.62 24.26
CA PRO A 85 -24.35 42.30 23.83
C PRO A 85 -24.01 42.00 22.37
N GLY A 86 -23.59 40.76 22.09
CA GLY A 86 -23.25 40.30 20.74
C GLY A 86 -21.82 40.60 20.30
N ARG A 87 -20.99 41.28 21.12
CA ARG A 87 -19.56 41.44 20.83
C ARG A 87 -18.85 40.07 20.90
N SER A 88 -18.15 39.71 19.83
CA SER A 88 -17.26 38.54 19.83
C SER A 88 -16.06 38.78 20.75
N LEU A 89 -15.66 37.75 21.49
CA LEU A 89 -14.64 37.84 22.54
C LEU A 89 -13.42 36.98 22.21
N LEU A 90 -13.66 35.72 21.88
CA LEU A 90 -12.64 34.75 21.51
C LEU A 90 -13.24 33.74 20.53
N GLN A 91 -12.40 33.32 19.60
CA GLN A 91 -12.71 32.21 18.70
C GLN A 91 -11.95 30.98 19.17
N VAL A 92 -12.68 29.90 19.37
CA VAL A 92 -12.07 28.60 19.68
C VAL A 92 -11.38 28.10 18.43
N LYS A 93 -10.16 27.61 18.61
CA LYS A 93 -9.38 26.96 17.57
C LYS A 93 -9.10 25.53 17.98
N ASP A 94 -9.45 24.61 17.12
CA ASP A 94 -9.21 23.18 17.19
C ASP A 94 -8.30 22.72 16.04
N ASN A 95 -7.79 21.50 16.17
CA ASN A 95 -7.05 20.75 15.15
C ASN A 95 -7.85 19.55 14.68
#